data_AF-B3IUB3-F1
#
_entry.id   AF-B3IUB3-F1
#
_cell.length_a   1.000
_cell.length_b   1.000
_cell.length_c   1.000
_cell.angle_alpha   90.00
_cell.angle_beta   90.00
_cell.angle_gamma   90.00
#
_symmetry.space_group_name_H-M   'P 1'
#
loop_
_entity.id
_entity.type
_entity.pdbx_description
1 polymer ?
#
loop_
_entity_poly.entity_id
_entity_poly.type
_entity_poly.pdbx_seq_one_letter_code
_entity_poly.pdbx_strand_id
1 'polypeptide(L)'
;MTIAHHCIFLVILAFLELLNVASGSTQACLPVGSRKNGMNVNFYKYSLQDSTTYSDPPYMAYKYSDTKKLGSVSGQTHLSIYYDLNTAFWNTASWSSDLFGFYTTPTNVTVEMTGYFLPPQTGSYTFKFATVDDSAILSVGGSIAFECCAQEQPPITSTDFTINGIKPWGAAAPTDIKGSTYMYAGYYYPIKIVYSNAKALARLPVSVVLPDG
;
A
#
# COMPACT_ATOMS: atom_id res chain seq x y z
N MET A 1 53.29 -20.05 21.06
CA MET A 1 52.03 -19.34 20.73
C MET A 1 50.89 -20.29 21.02
N THR A 2 50.16 -20.02 22.09
CA THR A 2 49.27 -20.96 22.78
C THR A 2 47.88 -20.98 22.16
N ILE A 3 47.28 -22.17 22.09
CA ILE A 3 45.93 -22.50 21.59
C ILE A 3 44.84 -21.52 22.12
N ALA A 4 45.04 -20.95 23.30
CA ALA A 4 44.18 -19.93 23.90
C ALA A 4 43.96 -18.68 23.02
N HIS A 5 44.96 -18.25 22.24
CA HIS A 5 44.83 -17.07 21.37
C HIS A 5 43.96 -17.33 20.13
N HIS A 6 43.93 -18.57 19.63
CA HIS A 6 43.06 -18.93 18.50
C HIS A 6 41.61 -19.10 18.92
N CYS A 7 41.35 -19.63 20.12
CA CYS A 7 39.99 -19.75 20.65
C CYS A 7 39.36 -18.38 20.92
N ILE A 8 40.13 -17.41 21.43
CA ILE A 8 39.63 -16.05 21.67
C ILE A 8 39.32 -15.33 20.35
N PHE A 9 40.16 -15.50 19.31
CA PHE A 9 39.94 -14.87 18.01
C PHE A 9 38.70 -15.44 17.27
N LEU A 10 38.46 -16.76 17.38
CA LEU A 10 37.27 -17.41 16.80
C LEU A 10 35.97 -17.02 17.51
N VAL A 11 36.00 -16.81 18.84
CA VAL A 11 34.83 -16.33 19.59
C VAL A 11 34.52 -14.87 19.23
N ILE A 12 35.53 -14.02 19.03
CA ILE A 12 35.31 -12.62 18.63
C ILE A 12 34.73 -12.53 17.21
N LEU A 13 35.19 -13.36 16.26
CA LEU A 13 34.59 -13.41 14.91
C LEU A 13 33.14 -13.93 14.94
N ALA A 14 32.83 -14.94 15.75
CA ALA A 14 31.46 -15.42 15.90
C ALA A 14 30.52 -14.37 16.55
N PHE A 15 31.04 -13.55 17.48
CA PHE A 15 30.29 -12.44 18.06
C PHE A 15 30.14 -11.24 17.10
N LEU A 16 31.04 -11.05 16.13
CA LEU A 16 30.94 -10.01 15.11
C LEU A 16 29.94 -10.38 13.98
N GLU A 17 29.84 -11.67 13.63
CA GLU A 17 28.82 -12.19 12.70
C GLU A 17 27.40 -12.12 13.29
N LEU A 18 27.26 -12.07 14.62
CA LEU A 18 25.97 -11.90 15.31
C LEU A 18 25.45 -10.45 15.33
N LEU A 19 26.27 -9.47 14.97
CA LEU A 19 25.87 -8.06 14.84
C LEU A 19 25.44 -7.68 13.42
N ASN A 20 25.56 -8.60 12.46
CA ASN A 20 25.17 -8.41 11.07
C ASN A 20 23.85 -9.10 10.70
N VAL A 21 23.00 -9.45 11.67
CA VAL A 21 21.58 -9.63 11.37
C VAL A 21 21.05 -8.25 10.99
N ALA A 22 21.13 -7.92 9.70
CA ALA A 22 20.44 -6.78 9.13
C ALA A 22 19.01 -6.79 9.70
N SER A 23 18.58 -5.64 10.23
CA SER A 23 17.25 -5.40 10.78
C SER A 23 16.17 -5.57 9.69
N GLY A 24 15.97 -6.80 9.21
CA GLY A 24 15.06 -7.18 8.13
C GLY A 24 13.62 -7.37 8.61
N SER A 25 13.31 -7.05 9.87
CA SER A 25 11.94 -7.01 10.35
C SER A 25 11.26 -5.75 9.85
N THR A 26 10.09 -5.89 9.22
CA THR A 26 9.25 -4.77 8.84
C THR A 26 8.89 -3.93 10.08
N GLN A 27 9.20 -2.63 10.04
CA GLN A 27 8.93 -1.71 11.13
C GLN A 27 7.41 -1.64 11.41
N ALA A 28 7.04 -1.79 12.68
CA ALA A 28 5.65 -1.67 13.14
C ALA A 28 5.55 -0.57 14.21
N CYS A 29 4.33 -0.33 14.69
CA CYS A 29 4.01 0.74 15.62
C CYS A 29 3.17 0.23 16.80
N LEU A 30 3.18 0.99 17.89
CA LEU A 30 2.28 0.81 19.04
C LEU A 30 1.59 2.14 19.41
N PRO A 31 0.67 2.66 18.57
CA PRO A 31 -0.05 3.88 18.89
C PRO A 31 -0.88 3.71 20.18
N VAL A 32 -0.76 4.65 21.11
CA VAL A 32 -1.48 4.62 22.41
C VAL A 32 -2.76 5.46 22.43
N GLY A 33 -3.06 6.15 21.32
CA GLY A 33 -4.29 6.94 21.18
C GLY A 33 -5.53 6.06 21.03
N SER A 34 -6.72 6.69 21.08
CA SER A 34 -7.98 5.98 20.87
C SER A 34 -8.04 5.35 19.48
N ARG A 35 -8.19 4.03 19.43
CA ARG A 35 -8.29 3.29 18.17
C ARG A 35 -9.60 3.63 17.45
N LYS A 36 -9.52 3.89 16.14
CA LYS A 36 -10.66 4.01 15.23
C LYS A 36 -10.71 2.77 14.33
N ASN A 37 -11.92 2.31 14.00
CA ASN A 37 -12.09 1.19 13.07
C ASN A 37 -11.89 1.67 11.62
N GLY A 38 -11.37 0.79 10.75
CA GLY A 38 -11.21 1.05 9.31
C GLY A 38 -10.09 2.02 8.94
N MET A 39 -9.96 2.25 7.64
CA MET A 39 -8.96 3.13 7.01
C MET A 39 -9.55 4.52 6.72
N ASN A 40 -8.66 5.51 6.67
CA ASN A 40 -8.95 6.80 6.03
C ASN A 40 -8.75 6.66 4.52
N VAL A 41 -9.61 7.31 3.74
CA VAL A 41 -9.54 7.32 2.27
C VAL A 41 -9.56 8.76 1.79
N ASN A 42 -8.46 9.22 1.20
CA ASN A 42 -8.32 10.53 0.57
C ASN A 42 -8.50 10.40 -0.95
N PHE A 43 -9.14 11.41 -1.56
CA PHE A 43 -9.37 11.47 -3.01
C PHE A 43 -8.63 12.66 -3.61
N TYR A 44 -8.00 12.44 -4.75
CA TYR A 44 -7.16 13.41 -5.46
C TYR A 44 -7.56 13.49 -6.93
N LYS A 45 -7.42 14.69 -7.50
CA LYS A 45 -7.75 14.93 -8.90
C LYS A 45 -6.81 14.10 -9.79
N TYR A 46 -7.40 13.30 -10.67
CA TYR A 46 -6.72 12.65 -11.78
C TYR A 46 -7.36 13.08 -13.11
N SER A 47 -6.54 13.32 -14.13
CA SER A 47 -7.02 13.78 -15.43
C SER A 47 -7.61 12.60 -16.21
N LEU A 48 -8.84 12.78 -16.73
CA LEU A 48 -9.47 11.79 -17.60
C LEU A 48 -8.57 11.49 -18.80
N GLN A 49 -8.39 10.20 -19.11
CA GLN A 49 -7.54 9.66 -20.18
C GLN A 49 -6.03 9.96 -20.06
N ASP A 50 -5.56 10.47 -18.91
CA ASP A 50 -4.12 10.51 -18.67
C ASP A 50 -3.58 9.09 -18.44
N SER A 51 -2.94 8.57 -19.47
CA SER A 51 -2.38 7.23 -19.53
C SER A 51 -0.94 7.12 -19.03
N THR A 52 -0.37 8.22 -18.53
CA THR A 52 1.08 8.32 -18.27
C THR A 52 1.38 8.54 -16.80
N THR A 53 0.68 9.46 -16.14
CA THR A 53 1.02 9.89 -14.78
C THR A 53 0.93 8.74 -13.77
N TYR A 54 -0.11 7.90 -13.85
CA TYR A 54 -0.27 6.75 -12.95
C TYR A 54 0.84 5.69 -13.10
N SER A 55 1.63 5.74 -14.18
CA SER A 55 2.72 4.80 -14.47
C SER A 55 4.07 5.24 -13.87
N ASP A 56 4.16 6.45 -13.30
CA ASP A 56 5.34 6.98 -12.60
C ASP A 56 5.36 6.49 -11.14
N PRO A 57 6.36 5.69 -10.70
CA PRO A 57 6.45 5.22 -9.31
C PRO A 57 6.45 6.35 -8.27
N PRO A 58 7.21 7.45 -8.43
CA PRO A 58 7.05 8.66 -7.63
C PRO A 58 5.62 9.20 -7.54
N TYR A 59 4.86 9.19 -8.65
CA TYR A 59 3.46 9.62 -8.63
C TYR A 59 2.63 8.75 -7.71
N MET A 60 2.71 7.42 -7.88
CA MET A 60 1.95 6.46 -7.07
C MET A 60 2.42 6.39 -5.61
N ALA A 61 3.66 6.77 -5.32
CA ALA A 61 4.19 6.82 -3.96
C ALA A 61 3.76 8.07 -3.19
N TYR A 62 3.88 9.25 -3.81
CA TYR A 62 3.69 10.52 -3.13
C TYR A 62 3.18 11.69 -4.00
N LYS A 63 3.58 11.83 -5.28
CA LYS A 63 3.22 13.06 -6.04
C LYS A 63 1.72 13.21 -6.33
N TYR A 64 0.91 12.17 -6.14
CA TYR A 64 -0.55 12.33 -6.16
C TYR A 64 -1.04 13.41 -5.18
N SER A 65 -0.35 13.61 -4.05
CA SER A 65 -0.72 14.61 -3.05
C SER A 65 -0.38 16.05 -3.45
N ASP A 66 0.45 16.24 -4.48
CA ASP A 66 0.74 17.55 -5.05
C ASP A 66 -0.43 18.05 -5.92
N THR A 67 -1.33 17.15 -6.28
CA THR A 67 -2.57 17.48 -7.00
C THR A 67 -3.66 17.95 -6.04
N LYS A 68 -4.77 18.46 -6.60
CA LYS A 68 -5.90 18.93 -5.78
C LYS A 68 -6.56 17.77 -5.03
N LYS A 69 -6.48 17.77 -3.70
CA LYS A 69 -7.32 16.94 -2.82
C LYS A 69 -8.79 17.32 -3.03
N LEU A 70 -9.62 16.34 -3.34
CA LEU A 70 -11.07 16.47 -3.59
C LEU A 70 -11.86 16.35 -2.29
N GLY A 71 -11.41 15.51 -1.37
CA GLY A 71 -12.06 15.24 -0.09
C GLY A 71 -11.54 13.96 0.55
N SER A 72 -12.24 13.48 1.58
CA SER A 72 -11.89 12.24 2.29
C SER A 72 -13.09 11.63 3.01
N VAL A 73 -13.04 10.32 3.22
CA VAL A 73 -13.93 9.58 4.13
C VAL A 73 -13.11 8.73 5.09
N SER A 74 -13.65 8.44 6.26
CA SER A 74 -13.00 7.61 7.29
C SER A 74 -13.79 6.35 7.57
N GLY A 75 -13.19 5.41 8.29
CA GLY A 75 -13.90 4.24 8.81
C GLY A 75 -14.11 3.11 7.80
N GLN A 76 -13.38 3.12 6.68
CA GLN A 76 -13.61 2.19 5.58
C GLN A 76 -12.98 0.83 5.88
N THR A 77 -13.77 -0.24 5.88
CA THR A 77 -13.31 -1.63 6.11
C THR A 77 -13.38 -2.50 4.86
N HIS A 78 -14.12 -2.08 3.84
CA HIS A 78 -14.21 -2.76 2.55
C HIS A 78 -13.27 -2.04 1.57
N LEU A 79 -12.08 -2.59 1.37
CA LEU A 79 -10.98 -1.90 0.66
C LEU A 79 -10.97 -2.16 -0.86
N SER A 80 -11.75 -3.13 -1.32
CA SER A 80 -11.82 -3.45 -2.75
C SER A 80 -12.55 -2.37 -3.53
N ILE A 81 -12.00 -1.98 -4.69
CA ILE A 81 -12.63 -1.05 -5.61
C ILE A 81 -13.33 -1.82 -6.72
N TYR A 82 -14.60 -1.46 -6.93
CA TYR A 82 -15.40 -1.91 -8.04
C TYR A 82 -16.26 -0.75 -8.53
N TYR A 83 -16.06 -0.34 -9.78
CA TYR A 83 -16.92 0.61 -10.47
C TYR A 83 -17.14 0.14 -11.90
N ASP A 84 -18.36 0.33 -12.38
CA ASP A 84 -18.78 -0.01 -13.73
C ASP A 84 -19.67 1.10 -14.30
N LEU A 85 -19.73 1.18 -15.62
CA LEU A 85 -20.52 2.14 -16.36
C LEU A 85 -20.82 1.60 -17.75
N ASN A 86 -21.89 2.09 -18.36
CA ASN A 86 -22.24 1.72 -19.73
C ASN A 86 -21.08 2.02 -20.70
N THR A 87 -20.79 1.06 -21.59
CA THR A 87 -19.70 1.14 -22.57
C THR A 87 -19.75 2.38 -23.46
N ALA A 88 -20.94 2.95 -23.68
CA ALA A 88 -21.12 4.21 -24.39
C ALA A 88 -20.41 5.41 -23.72
N PHE A 89 -20.12 5.33 -22.42
CA PHE A 89 -19.53 6.42 -21.62
C PHE A 89 -18.06 6.19 -21.25
N TRP A 90 -17.39 5.19 -21.83
CA TRP A 90 -16.00 4.85 -21.48
C TRP A 90 -14.96 5.94 -21.76
N ASN A 91 -15.30 6.95 -22.57
CA ASN A 91 -14.43 8.10 -22.88
C ASN A 91 -14.92 9.39 -22.23
N THR A 92 -15.84 9.32 -21.28
CA THR A 92 -16.40 10.48 -20.56
C THR A 92 -16.23 10.32 -19.07
N ALA A 93 -16.01 11.43 -18.35
CA ALA A 93 -16.06 11.42 -16.90
C ALA A 93 -17.49 11.16 -16.44
N SER A 94 -17.67 10.29 -15.43
CA SER A 94 -18.97 9.97 -14.85
C SER A 94 -18.91 10.13 -13.34
N TRP A 95 -19.89 10.84 -12.79
CA TRP A 95 -20.00 11.07 -11.34
C TRP A 95 -20.74 9.93 -10.67
N SER A 96 -20.21 9.44 -9.54
CA SER A 96 -20.85 8.41 -8.72
C SER A 96 -20.33 8.47 -7.28
N SER A 97 -21.04 7.81 -6.37
CA SER A 97 -20.65 7.57 -4.98
C SER A 97 -20.18 6.13 -4.73
N ASP A 98 -20.00 5.32 -5.77
CA ASP A 98 -19.62 3.90 -5.63
C ASP A 98 -18.26 3.70 -4.91
N LEU A 99 -17.36 4.69 -5.01
CA LEU A 99 -16.09 4.66 -4.29
C LEU A 99 -16.28 5.15 -2.85
N PHE A 100 -16.48 4.20 -1.92
CA PHE A 100 -16.54 4.44 -0.47
C PHE A 100 -17.65 5.43 -0.04
N GLY A 101 -18.70 5.59 -0.85
CA GLY A 101 -19.78 6.56 -0.60
C GLY A 101 -19.41 8.01 -0.95
N PHE A 102 -18.20 8.30 -1.41
CA PHE A 102 -17.75 9.65 -1.71
C PHE A 102 -18.14 10.06 -3.14
N TYR A 103 -18.88 11.16 -3.28
CA TYR A 103 -19.34 11.66 -4.58
C TYR A 103 -18.16 12.28 -5.37
N THR A 104 -17.67 11.54 -6.37
CA THR A 104 -16.52 11.90 -7.20
C THR A 104 -16.69 11.39 -8.63
N THR A 105 -15.64 11.42 -9.45
CA THR A 105 -15.58 10.77 -10.76
C THR A 105 -14.74 9.50 -10.73
N PRO A 106 -15.32 8.31 -10.45
CA PRO A 106 -14.54 7.06 -10.38
C PRO A 106 -13.82 6.70 -11.67
N THR A 107 -14.26 7.25 -12.79
CA THR A 107 -13.62 7.14 -14.11
C THR A 107 -12.23 7.77 -14.15
N ASN A 108 -11.92 8.75 -13.30
CA ASN A 108 -10.67 9.49 -13.34
C ASN A 108 -10.35 10.10 -11.97
N VAL A 109 -9.75 9.31 -11.09
CA VAL A 109 -9.45 9.71 -9.72
C VAL A 109 -8.24 8.95 -9.19
N THR A 110 -7.47 9.57 -8.30
CA THR A 110 -6.49 8.88 -7.46
C THR A 110 -7.02 8.80 -6.03
N VAL A 111 -6.91 7.62 -5.43
CA VAL A 111 -7.37 7.29 -4.09
C VAL A 111 -6.19 6.85 -3.25
N GLU A 112 -6.02 7.43 -2.08
CA GLU A 112 -5.07 6.99 -1.07
C GLU A 112 -5.84 6.42 0.13
N MET A 113 -5.57 5.18 0.50
CA MET A 113 -6.10 4.53 1.69
C MET A 113 -4.96 4.38 2.71
N THR A 114 -5.11 4.93 3.91
CA THR A 114 -4.14 4.78 5.00
C THR A 114 -4.78 4.23 6.27
N GLY A 115 -4.03 3.41 6.98
CA GLY A 115 -4.44 2.82 8.26
C GLY A 115 -3.37 1.90 8.81
N TYR A 116 -3.72 1.16 9.85
CA TYR A 116 -2.82 0.18 10.45
C TYR A 116 -3.43 -1.22 10.35
N PHE A 117 -2.68 -2.17 9.80
CA PHE A 117 -3.02 -3.58 9.84
C PHE A 117 -2.62 -4.18 11.20
N LEU A 118 -3.54 -4.89 11.84
CA LEU A 118 -3.32 -5.57 13.12
C LEU A 118 -3.32 -7.09 12.89
N PRO A 119 -2.15 -7.74 12.81
CA PRO A 119 -2.03 -9.18 12.66
C PRO A 119 -2.54 -9.89 13.93
N PRO A 120 -3.53 -10.79 13.83
CA PRO A 120 -3.98 -11.58 14.98
C PRO A 120 -2.99 -12.68 15.37
N GLN A 121 -2.10 -13.08 14.46
CA GLN A 121 -1.11 -14.14 14.65
C GLN A 121 0.25 -13.76 14.05
N THR A 122 1.32 -14.29 14.62
CA THR A 122 2.68 -14.08 14.10
C THR A 122 2.91 -15.00 12.91
N GLY A 123 3.39 -14.46 11.79
CA GLY A 123 3.69 -15.24 10.59
C GLY A 123 3.71 -14.42 9.31
N SER A 124 3.74 -15.10 8.17
CA SER A 124 3.74 -14.46 6.85
C SER A 124 2.32 -14.15 6.38
N TYR A 125 2.05 -12.89 6.06
CA TYR A 125 0.81 -12.43 5.45
C TYR A 125 1.08 -12.15 3.97
N THR A 126 0.28 -12.73 3.08
CA THR A 126 0.44 -12.52 1.63
C THR A 126 -0.72 -11.68 1.12
N PHE A 127 -0.48 -10.39 0.95
CA PHE A 127 -1.43 -9.48 0.34
C PHE A 127 -1.52 -9.74 -1.16
N LYS A 128 -2.68 -9.48 -1.74
CA LYS A 128 -2.96 -9.72 -3.15
C LYS A 128 -3.88 -8.66 -3.74
N PHE A 129 -3.54 -8.23 -4.96
CA PHE A 129 -4.49 -7.67 -5.91
C PHE A 129 -4.83 -8.71 -6.98
N ALA A 130 -6.10 -9.13 -7.05
CA ALA A 130 -6.50 -10.14 -8.04
C ALA A 130 -6.35 -9.63 -9.48
N THR A 131 -6.59 -8.33 -9.67
CA THR A 131 -6.32 -7.56 -10.88
C THR A 131 -6.18 -6.08 -10.51
N VAL A 132 -5.66 -5.28 -11.44
CA VAL A 132 -5.49 -3.83 -11.28
C VAL A 132 -5.90 -3.12 -12.57
N ASP A 133 -6.90 -2.26 -12.45
CA ASP A 133 -7.38 -1.41 -13.54
C ASP A 133 -7.70 -0.01 -12.98
N ASP A 134 -6.89 1.03 -13.17
CA ASP A 134 -5.71 1.10 -14.06
C ASP A 134 -4.36 0.78 -13.37
N SER A 135 -4.10 1.35 -12.19
CA SER A 135 -2.81 1.24 -11.48
C SER A 135 -2.97 1.28 -9.96
N ALA A 136 -2.16 0.51 -9.24
CA ALA A 136 -2.19 0.46 -7.80
C ALA A 136 -0.85 0.06 -7.18
N ILE A 137 -0.61 0.52 -5.95
CA ILE A 137 0.45 0.01 -5.09
C ILE A 137 -0.11 -0.37 -3.72
N LEU A 138 0.60 -1.25 -3.02
CA LEU A 138 0.46 -1.49 -1.59
C LEU A 138 1.83 -1.33 -0.95
N SER A 139 1.91 -0.57 0.14
CA SER A 139 3.08 -0.43 1.00
C SER A 139 2.73 -0.85 2.42
N VAL A 140 3.63 -1.59 3.05
CA VAL A 140 3.47 -2.11 4.42
C VAL A 140 4.71 -1.80 5.24
N GLY A 141 4.51 -1.23 6.43
CA GLY A 141 5.56 -0.94 7.41
C GLY A 141 5.81 0.55 7.66
N GLY A 142 6.34 0.84 8.84
CA GLY A 142 6.84 2.17 9.21
C GLY A 142 7.97 2.60 8.28
N SER A 143 7.98 3.89 7.93
CA SER A 143 8.93 4.49 6.96
C SER A 143 8.87 3.88 5.54
N ILE A 144 7.90 3.00 5.27
CA ILE A 144 7.59 2.45 3.94
C ILE A 144 6.20 2.93 3.49
N ALA A 145 5.15 2.65 4.26
CA ALA A 145 3.82 3.15 3.98
C ALA A 145 3.69 4.63 4.39
N PHE A 146 3.96 4.90 5.66
CA PHE A 146 4.02 6.21 6.30
C PHE A 146 4.69 6.07 7.68
N GLU A 147 5.01 7.18 8.33
CA GLU A 147 5.68 7.18 9.65
C GLU A 147 4.75 6.72 10.78
N CYS A 148 5.30 6.05 11.80
CA CYS A 148 4.51 5.62 12.96
C CYS A 148 3.86 6.83 13.66
N CYS A 149 2.60 6.67 14.10
CA CYS A 149 1.77 7.72 14.69
C CYS A 149 1.54 8.97 13.81
N ALA A 150 1.83 8.89 12.50
CA ALA A 150 1.75 10.02 11.57
C ALA A 150 0.87 9.71 10.34
N GLN A 151 -0.20 8.93 10.52
CA GLN A 151 -1.10 8.46 9.44
C GLN A 151 -1.68 9.60 8.57
N GLU A 152 -1.92 10.78 9.14
CA GLU A 152 -2.55 11.93 8.46
C GLU A 152 -1.55 12.93 7.87
N GLN A 153 -0.24 12.67 7.99
CA GLN A 153 0.81 13.52 7.40
C GLN A 153 0.87 13.35 5.88
N PRO A 154 1.48 14.31 5.14
CA PRO A 154 1.79 14.13 3.73
C PRO A 154 2.54 12.82 3.46
N PRO A 155 2.34 12.19 2.29
CA PRO A 155 2.96 10.91 1.99
C PRO A 155 4.49 11.01 1.98
N ILE A 156 5.14 10.00 2.56
CA ILE A 156 6.58 9.84 2.45
C ILE A 156 6.98 9.40 1.05
N THR A 157 8.25 9.58 0.69
CA THR A 157 8.75 9.37 -0.67
C THR A 157 9.20 7.94 -0.97
N SER A 158 8.94 6.97 -0.07
CA SER A 158 9.34 5.59 -0.29
C SER A 158 8.61 4.97 -1.48
N THR A 159 9.38 4.33 -2.37
CA THR A 159 8.89 3.52 -3.49
C THR A 159 9.12 2.02 -3.26
N ASP A 160 9.39 1.62 -2.01
CA ASP A 160 9.55 0.22 -1.62
C ASP A 160 8.17 -0.43 -1.45
N PHE A 161 7.55 -0.77 -2.58
CA PHE A 161 6.19 -1.30 -2.60
C PHE A 161 6.17 -2.79 -2.25
N THR A 162 5.31 -3.17 -1.32
CA THR A 162 4.97 -4.58 -1.05
C THR A 162 4.27 -5.22 -2.24
N ILE A 163 3.33 -4.51 -2.87
CA ILE A 163 2.77 -4.88 -4.17
C ILE A 163 2.95 -3.72 -5.13
N ASN A 164 3.61 -3.98 -6.27
CA ASN A 164 3.72 -3.04 -7.36
C ASN A 164 2.79 -3.46 -8.52
N GLY A 165 1.62 -2.83 -8.60
CA GLY A 165 0.67 -2.99 -9.70
C GLY A 165 0.73 -1.83 -10.72
N ILE A 166 1.83 -1.08 -10.76
CA ILE A 166 2.05 -0.02 -11.73
C ILE A 166 2.38 -0.65 -13.09
N LYS A 167 1.63 -0.27 -14.13
CA LYS A 167 1.84 -0.75 -15.51
C LYS A 167 1.93 0.41 -16.51
N PRO A 168 2.69 0.25 -17.61
CA PRO A 168 2.58 1.12 -18.77
C PRO A 168 1.20 1.02 -19.44
N TRP A 169 0.76 2.08 -20.11
CA TRP A 169 -0.48 2.09 -20.88
C TRP A 169 -0.49 1.00 -21.96
N GLY A 170 -1.64 0.33 -22.13
CA GLY A 170 -1.84 -0.71 -23.16
C GLY A 170 -1.26 -2.07 -22.83
N ALA A 171 -0.50 -2.22 -21.72
CA ALA A 171 -0.15 -3.53 -21.20
C ALA A 171 -1.37 -4.20 -20.57
N ALA A 172 -1.45 -5.54 -20.69
CA ALA A 172 -2.48 -6.31 -20.01
C ALA A 172 -2.44 -6.02 -18.49
N ALA A 173 -3.62 -5.93 -17.86
CA ALA A 173 -3.70 -5.80 -16.42
C ALA A 173 -2.96 -6.97 -15.76
N PRO A 174 -1.99 -6.72 -14.87
CA PRO A 174 -1.34 -7.80 -14.15
C PRO A 174 -2.37 -8.53 -13.29
N THR A 175 -2.33 -9.86 -13.32
CA THR A 175 -3.24 -10.73 -12.59
C THR A 175 -2.53 -11.37 -11.41
N ASP A 176 -3.25 -11.57 -10.31
CA ASP A 176 -2.77 -12.28 -9.12
C ASP A 176 -1.44 -11.74 -8.55
N ILE A 177 -1.27 -10.41 -8.53
CA ILE A 177 -0.05 -9.77 -8.00
C ILE A 177 -0.05 -9.86 -6.48
N LYS A 178 1.06 -10.33 -5.92
CA LYS A 178 1.21 -10.62 -4.50
C LYS A 178 2.43 -9.96 -3.91
N GLY A 179 2.35 -9.72 -2.60
CA GLY A 179 3.45 -9.24 -1.78
C GLY A 179 3.31 -9.81 -0.38
N SER A 180 4.40 -10.34 0.16
CA SER A 180 4.40 -10.98 1.48
C SER A 180 5.13 -10.12 2.50
N THR A 181 4.62 -10.12 3.73
CA THR A 181 5.24 -9.44 4.86
C THR A 181 5.15 -10.34 6.08
N TYR A 182 6.28 -10.57 6.75
CA TYR A 182 6.27 -11.26 8.03
C TYR A 182 5.88 -10.28 9.13
N MET A 183 4.87 -10.63 9.91
CA MET A 183 4.32 -9.75 10.95
C MET A 183 4.26 -10.46 12.30
N TYR A 184 4.45 -9.71 13.37
CA TYR A 184 4.29 -10.17 14.75
C TYR A 184 2.92 -9.76 15.29
N ALA A 185 2.22 -10.71 15.92
CA ALA A 185 0.90 -10.49 16.50
C ALA A 185 0.87 -9.29 17.45
N GLY A 186 -0.20 -8.50 17.41
CA GLY A 186 -0.43 -7.40 18.35
C GLY A 186 0.29 -6.08 18.05
N TYR A 187 1.18 -6.04 17.06
CA TYR A 187 1.79 -4.79 16.57
C TYR A 187 0.98 -4.16 15.44
N TYR A 188 0.94 -2.84 15.35
CA TYR A 188 0.20 -2.13 14.30
C TYR A 188 1.13 -1.79 13.13
N TYR A 189 0.92 -2.41 11.97
CA TYR A 189 1.71 -2.18 10.77
C TYR A 189 1.08 -1.08 9.92
N PRO A 190 1.75 0.05 9.64
CA PRO A 190 1.29 1.03 8.67
C PRO A 190 0.99 0.35 7.33
N ILE A 191 -0.18 0.60 6.77
CA ILE A 191 -0.56 0.11 5.44
C ILE A 191 -1.09 1.27 4.59
N LYS A 192 -0.57 1.37 3.37
CA LYS A 192 -0.96 2.39 2.39
C LYS A 192 -1.28 1.72 1.07
N ILE A 193 -2.50 1.94 0.56
CA ILE A 193 -2.87 1.59 -0.82
C ILE A 193 -3.05 2.90 -1.57
N VAL A 194 -2.41 3.03 -2.73
CA VAL A 194 -2.69 4.12 -3.66
C VAL A 194 -3.20 3.48 -4.93
N TYR A 195 -4.34 3.95 -5.41
CA TYR A 195 -5.03 3.47 -6.60
C TYR A 195 -5.34 4.64 -7.52
N SER A 196 -5.13 4.48 -8.82
CA SER A 196 -5.53 5.48 -9.81
C SER A 196 -6.36 4.83 -10.92
N ASN A 197 -7.41 5.52 -11.31
CA ASN A 197 -8.15 5.24 -12.54
C ASN A 197 -7.98 6.40 -13.51
N ALA A 198 -7.78 6.11 -14.79
CA ALA A 198 -7.68 7.09 -15.87
C ALA A 198 -8.92 7.10 -16.76
N LYS A 199 -9.64 5.97 -16.88
CA LYS A 199 -10.89 5.91 -17.65
C LYS A 199 -11.79 4.73 -17.27
N ALA A 200 -13.06 4.83 -17.64
CA ALA A 200 -14.00 3.71 -17.67
C ALA A 200 -14.11 2.94 -16.34
N LEU A 201 -13.74 1.64 -16.33
CA LEU A 201 -13.91 0.73 -15.19
C LEU A 201 -12.89 1.04 -14.09
N ALA A 202 -13.26 0.80 -12.84
CA ALA A 202 -12.30 0.84 -11.72
C ALA A 202 -12.27 -0.53 -11.04
N ARG A 203 -11.12 -1.22 -11.03
CA ARG A 203 -11.00 -2.56 -10.43
C ARG A 203 -9.74 -2.68 -9.58
N LEU A 204 -9.95 -2.97 -8.28
CA LEU A 204 -8.89 -3.36 -7.36
C LEU A 204 -9.46 -4.33 -6.31
N PRO A 205 -9.56 -5.64 -6.60
CA PRO A 205 -9.97 -6.62 -5.60
C PRO A 205 -8.80 -6.91 -4.65
N VAL A 206 -8.92 -6.48 -3.39
CA VAL A 206 -7.88 -6.61 -2.35
C VAL A 206 -8.16 -7.82 -1.46
N SER A 207 -7.13 -8.61 -1.20
CA SER A 207 -7.21 -9.74 -0.25
C SER A 207 -5.88 -9.96 0.46
N VAL A 208 -5.92 -10.75 1.53
CA VAL A 208 -4.72 -11.24 2.23
C VAL A 208 -4.93 -12.70 2.59
N VAL A 209 -3.92 -13.53 2.35
CA VAL A 209 -3.82 -14.89 2.89
C VAL A 209 -3.11 -14.80 4.24
N LEU A 210 -3.73 -15.34 5.28
CA LEU A 210 -3.22 -15.26 6.64
C LEU A 210 -2.19 -16.37 6.87
N PRO A 211 -1.39 -16.30 7.96
CA PRO A 211 -0.43 -17.36 8.28
C PRO A 211 -1.02 -18.78 8.41
N ASP A 212 -2.31 -18.92 8.72
CA ASP A 212 -3.03 -20.19 8.87
C ASP A 212 -3.73 -20.68 7.58
N GLY A 213 -3.68 -19.91 6.49
CA GLY A 213 -4.26 -20.25 5.19
C GLY A 213 -5.50 -19.43 4.85
#